data_AF-A0AAN8LR66-F1
#
_entry.id   AF-A0AAN8LR66-F1
#
_cell.length_a   1.000
_cell.length_b   1.000
_cell.length_c   1.000
_cell.angle_alpha   90.00
_cell.angle_beta   90.00
_cell.angle_gamma   90.00
#
_symmetry.space_group_name_H-M   'P 1'
#
loop_
_entity.id
_entity.type
_entity.pdbx_description
1 polymer ?
#
loop_
_entity_poly.entity_id
_entity_poly.type
_entity_poly.pdbx_seq_one_letter_code
_entity_poly.pdbx_strand_id
1 'polypeptide(L)'
;MVTVDDKITVMVLLHRVWKKHPTHVDFLGLYIPNNNQYSSQAHGLIGQFGQEPEVRVFNLHQGADPLKKEATMEVKGNKLVVTRGWQKDYRQDNKRGSDVFCWFIHNSGKGFIDGHYTNYIVPRLDSFLPLPL
;
A
#
# COMPACT_ATOMS: atom_id res chain seq x y z
N MET A 1 -12.80 -7.92 9.68
CA MET A 1 -13.19 -6.69 8.96
C MET A 1 -13.58 -5.67 10.00
N VAL A 2 -13.23 -4.41 9.78
CA VAL A 2 -13.72 -3.27 10.56
C VAL A 2 -14.54 -2.41 9.60
N THR A 3 -15.78 -2.10 9.99
CA THR A 3 -16.69 -1.30 9.19
C THR A 3 -17.01 -0.01 9.95
N VAL A 4 -16.95 1.11 9.24
CA VAL A 4 -17.28 2.44 9.75
C VAL A 4 -18.48 2.96 8.96
N ASP A 5 -19.52 3.38 9.68
CA ASP A 5 -20.77 3.96 9.16
C ASP A 5 -21.43 3.17 8.01
N ASP A 6 -21.26 1.84 8.01
CA ASP A 6 -21.74 0.91 6.97
C ASP A 6 -21.25 1.22 5.53
N LYS A 7 -20.26 2.11 5.39
CA LYS A 7 -19.80 2.64 4.09
C LYS A 7 -18.33 2.39 3.80
N ILE A 8 -17.51 2.27 4.85
CA ILE A 8 -16.07 2.08 4.74
C ILE A 8 -15.74 0.77 5.44
N THR A 9 -15.27 -0.20 4.67
CA THR A 9 -14.81 -1.48 5.20
C THR A 9 -13.31 -1.62 5.02
N VAL A 10 -12.61 -2.04 6.05
CA VAL A 10 -11.15 -2.31 6.01
C VAL A 10 -10.86 -3.67 6.62
N MET A 11 -10.04 -4.47 5.96
CA MET A 11 -9.45 -5.65 6.58
C MET A 11 -8.14 -5.27 7.26
N VAL A 12 -8.03 -5.54 8.55
CA VAL A 12 -6.78 -5.39 9.32
C VAL A 12 -6.17 -6.77 9.52
N LEU A 13 -4.93 -6.96 9.08
CA LEU A 13 -4.22 -8.23 9.17
C LEU A 13 -2.86 -8.03 9.84
N LEU A 14 -2.52 -8.86 10.84
CA LEU A 14 -1.18 -8.90 11.41
C LEU A 14 -0.25 -9.72 10.53
N HIS A 15 0.73 -9.05 9.92
CA HIS A 15 1.84 -9.69 9.23
C HIS A 15 2.95 -9.97 10.22
N ARG A 16 3.20 -11.26 10.44
CA ARG A 16 4.31 -11.72 11.28
C ARG A 16 5.54 -11.98 10.43
N VAL A 17 6.63 -11.35 10.80
CA VAL A 17 7.93 -11.58 10.19
C VAL A 17 8.64 -12.71 10.95
N TRP A 18 9.53 -13.45 10.29
CA TRP A 18 10.31 -14.46 11.00
C TRP A 18 11.19 -13.84 12.10
N LYS A 19 11.47 -14.62 13.15
CA LYS A 19 12.25 -14.15 14.31
C LYS A 19 13.63 -13.60 13.87
N LYS A 20 14.01 -12.44 14.40
CA LYS A 20 15.30 -11.76 14.14
C LYS A 20 15.52 -11.34 12.68
N HIS A 21 14.46 -10.99 11.95
CA HIS A 21 14.62 -10.40 10.63
C HIS A 21 15.44 -9.09 10.71
N PRO A 22 16.44 -8.88 9.84
CA PRO A 22 17.39 -7.77 9.98
C PRO A 22 16.75 -6.37 9.82
N THR A 23 15.70 -6.25 9.00
CA THR A 23 15.11 -4.95 8.62
C THR A 23 13.60 -4.80 8.83
N HIS A 24 12.88 -5.88 9.17
CA HIS A 24 11.42 -5.88 9.22
C HIS A 24 10.94 -6.37 10.57
N VAL A 25 9.91 -5.71 11.08
CA VAL A 25 9.20 -6.08 12.31
C VAL A 25 7.79 -6.51 11.95
N ASP A 26 7.10 -7.18 12.87
CA ASP A 26 5.67 -7.45 12.73
C ASP A 26 4.92 -6.13 12.48
N PHE A 27 3.97 -6.15 11.55
CA PHE A 27 3.21 -4.97 11.17
C PHE A 27 1.74 -5.30 10.90
N LEU A 28 0.88 -4.29 11.04
CA LEU A 28 -0.52 -4.39 10.63
C LEU A 28 -0.67 -3.92 9.17
N GLY A 29 -1.21 -4.78 8.31
CA GLY A 29 -1.60 -4.46 6.95
C GLY A 29 -3.06 -4.06 6.90
N LEU A 30 -3.36 -3.01 6.14
CA LEU A 30 -4.71 -2.56 5.85
C LEU A 30 -5.05 -2.89 4.40
N TYR A 31 -6.09 -3.70 4.20
CA TYR A 31 -6.61 -4.04 2.86
C TYR A 31 -7.95 -3.38 2.68
N ILE A 32 -8.02 -2.57 1.64
CA ILE A 32 -9.11 -1.66 1.37
C ILE A 32 -9.78 -2.10 0.07
N PRO A 33 -11.10 -2.37 0.06
CA PRO A 33 -11.82 -2.65 -1.17
C PRO A 33 -12.01 -1.34 -1.96
N ASN A 34 -12.10 -1.47 -3.28
CA ASN A 34 -12.26 -0.35 -4.22
C ASN A 34 -13.66 0.27 -4.21
N ASN A 35 -14.63 -0.34 -3.52
CA ASN A 35 -16.02 0.12 -3.45
C ASN A 35 -16.35 0.94 -2.20
N ASN A 36 -15.33 1.30 -1.40
CA ASN A 36 -15.53 2.17 -0.24
C ASN A 36 -15.99 3.56 -0.67
N GLN A 37 -16.95 4.12 0.07
CA GLN A 37 -17.49 5.45 -0.20
C GLN A 37 -16.80 6.48 0.70
N TYR A 38 -15.64 6.96 0.28
CA TYR A 38 -14.94 8.03 0.97
C TYR A 38 -15.61 9.39 0.73
N SER A 39 -15.61 10.24 1.75
CA SER A 39 -15.98 11.65 1.61
C SER A 39 -15.03 12.36 0.62
N SER A 40 -15.53 13.34 -0.13
CA SER A 40 -14.69 14.22 -0.96
C SER A 40 -13.68 15.04 -0.15
N GLN A 41 -13.87 15.14 1.17
CA GLN A 41 -12.95 15.78 2.10
C GLN A 41 -11.89 14.82 2.67
N ALA A 42 -11.94 13.53 2.31
CA ALA A 42 -10.94 12.57 2.77
C ALA A 42 -9.56 12.97 2.23
N HIS A 43 -8.59 13.12 3.13
CA HIS A 43 -7.24 13.54 2.81
C HIS A 43 -6.21 12.53 3.33
N GLY A 44 -4.93 12.76 3.03
CA GLY A 44 -3.84 11.91 3.47
C GLY A 44 -3.62 10.70 2.56
N LEU A 45 -2.95 9.66 3.08
CA LEU A 45 -2.53 8.53 2.25
C LEU A 45 -3.71 7.76 1.66
N ILE A 46 -4.74 7.46 2.45
CA ILE A 46 -5.94 6.77 1.95
C ILE A 46 -6.81 7.73 1.13
N GLY A 47 -6.96 8.98 1.59
CA GLY A 47 -7.84 9.97 0.94
C GLY A 47 -7.48 10.23 -0.53
N GLN A 48 -6.19 10.33 -0.86
CA GLN A 48 -5.76 10.54 -2.25
C GLN A 48 -6.06 9.35 -3.18
N PHE A 49 -6.30 8.16 -2.62
CA PHE A 49 -6.70 6.97 -3.38
C PHE A 49 -8.20 6.69 -3.26
N GLY A 50 -8.97 7.59 -2.64
CA GLY A 50 -10.43 7.52 -2.67
C GLY A 50 -10.99 7.64 -4.09
N GLN A 51 -10.26 8.33 -4.97
CA GLN A 51 -10.39 8.23 -6.42
C GLN A 51 -9.05 7.75 -6.99
N GLU A 52 -9.06 6.60 -7.66
CA GLU A 52 -7.83 6.05 -8.23
C GLU A 52 -7.30 6.98 -9.33
N PRO A 53 -6.00 7.34 -9.31
CA PRO A 53 -5.43 8.17 -10.35
C PRO A 53 -5.37 7.41 -11.68
N GLU A 54 -5.44 8.14 -12.79
CA GLU A 54 -5.13 7.55 -14.09
C GLU A 54 -3.64 7.18 -14.15
N VAL A 55 -3.37 5.94 -14.55
CA VAL A 55 -2.01 5.38 -14.62
C VAL A 55 -1.78 4.75 -15.98
N ARG A 56 -0.65 5.07 -16.60
CA ARG A 56 -0.18 4.43 -17.83
C ARG A 56 1.17 3.77 -17.60
N VAL A 57 1.29 2.48 -17.87
CA VAL A 57 2.57 1.75 -17.75
C VAL A 57 3.04 1.28 -19.12
N PHE A 58 4.29 1.58 -19.46
CA PHE A 58 4.88 1.28 -20.77
C PHE A 58 6.39 1.08 -20.67
N ASN A 59 7.05 0.80 -21.79
CA ASN A 59 8.49 0.50 -21.87
C ASN A 59 8.92 -0.62 -20.92
N LEU A 60 8.24 -1.77 -20.98
CA LEU A 60 8.63 -2.95 -20.19
C LEU A 60 9.97 -3.52 -20.69
N HIS A 61 10.94 -3.66 -19.79
CA HIS A 61 12.27 -4.18 -20.09
C HIS A 61 12.84 -4.97 -18.91
N GLN A 62 13.99 -5.62 -19.13
CA GLN A 62 14.72 -6.27 -18.04
C GLN A 62 15.34 -5.22 -17.13
N GLY A 63 15.16 -5.36 -15.81
CA GLY A 63 15.83 -4.53 -14.82
C GLY A 63 17.26 -5.01 -14.55
N ALA A 64 17.93 -4.37 -13.59
CA ALA A 64 19.27 -4.77 -13.16
C ALA A 64 19.28 -6.18 -12.53
N ASP A 65 18.20 -6.55 -11.84
CA ASP A 65 17.93 -7.92 -11.40
C ASP A 65 17.17 -8.65 -12.53
N PRO A 66 17.74 -9.70 -13.15
CA PRO A 66 17.10 -10.42 -14.25
C PRO A 66 15.73 -11.04 -13.91
N LEU A 67 15.44 -11.23 -12.61
CA LEU A 67 14.16 -11.75 -12.14
C LEU A 67 13.10 -10.65 -12.00
N LYS A 68 13.49 -9.38 -12.13
CA LYS A 68 12.62 -8.23 -11.89
C LYS A 68 12.61 -7.32 -13.12
N LYS A 69 11.49 -7.36 -13.84
CA LYS A 69 11.26 -6.46 -14.97
C LYS A 69 11.04 -5.03 -14.48
N GLU A 70 11.48 -4.06 -15.27
CA GLU A 70 11.26 -2.64 -15.02
C GLU A 70 10.40 -2.02 -16.12
N ALA A 71 9.68 -0.96 -15.78
CA ALA A 71 8.83 -0.21 -16.70
C ALA A 71 8.80 1.28 -16.31
N THR A 72 8.27 2.10 -17.21
CA THR A 72 7.91 3.49 -16.92
C THR A 72 6.43 3.58 -16.60
N MET A 73 6.10 4.17 -15.46
CA MET A 73 4.75 4.53 -15.05
C MET A 73 4.55 6.03 -15.17
N GLU A 74 3.57 6.46 -15.95
CA GLU A 74 3.06 7.82 -15.97
C GLU A 74 1.84 7.94 -15.06
N VAL A 75 1.88 8.88 -14.13
CA VAL A 75 0.85 9.09 -13.11
C VAL A 75 0.95 10.51 -12.58
N LYS A 76 -0.17 11.23 -12.48
CA LYS A 76 -0.21 12.62 -11.98
C LYS A 76 0.82 13.56 -12.67
N GLY A 77 1.07 13.36 -13.96
CA GLY A 77 2.08 14.12 -14.74
C GLY A 77 3.54 13.74 -14.47
N ASN A 78 3.81 12.80 -13.57
CA ASN A 78 5.15 12.29 -13.27
C ASN A 78 5.46 11.04 -14.10
N LYS A 79 6.75 10.83 -14.40
CA LYS A 79 7.29 9.59 -14.98
C LYS A 79 8.14 8.89 -13.93
N LEU A 80 7.73 7.70 -13.53
CA LEU A 80 8.35 6.92 -12.48
C LEU A 80 8.93 5.64 -13.07
N VAL A 81 10.15 5.27 -12.68
CA VAL A 81 10.64 3.91 -12.89
C VAL A 81 9.94 3.01 -11.86
N VAL A 82 9.38 1.90 -12.32
CA VAL A 82 8.69 0.93 -11.47
C VAL A 82 9.21 -0.48 -11.75
N THR A 83 9.26 -1.30 -10.72
CA THR A 83 9.74 -2.69 -10.83
C THR A 83 8.58 -3.66 -10.64
N ARG A 84 8.48 -4.68 -11.49
CA ARG A 84 7.48 -5.72 -11.36
C ARG A 84 7.90 -6.70 -10.28
N GLY A 85 7.00 -6.98 -9.35
CA GLY A 85 7.24 -7.92 -8.27
C GLY A 85 5.98 -8.70 -7.90
N TRP A 86 6.17 -9.81 -7.21
CA TRP A 86 5.07 -10.53 -6.57
C TRP A 86 4.78 -9.95 -5.20
N GLN A 87 3.50 -9.84 -4.87
CA GLN A 87 3.02 -9.53 -3.53
C GLN A 87 1.92 -10.51 -3.15
N LYS A 88 1.73 -10.71 -1.84
CA LYS A 88 0.61 -11.48 -1.33
C LYS A 88 -0.62 -10.60 -1.21
N ASP A 89 -1.69 -10.97 -1.89
CA ASP A 89 -3.02 -10.39 -1.74
C ASP A 89 -3.85 -11.26 -0.79
N TYR A 90 -4.25 -10.70 0.34
CA TYR A 90 -5.00 -11.41 1.38
C TYR A 90 -6.51 -11.16 1.32
N ARG A 91 -6.99 -10.33 0.37
CA ARG A 91 -8.41 -9.93 0.31
C ARG A 91 -9.36 -11.11 0.13
N GLN A 92 -8.94 -12.18 -0.54
CA GLN A 92 -9.75 -13.38 -0.79
C GLN A 92 -9.49 -14.50 0.23
N ASP A 93 -8.23 -14.69 0.65
CA ASP A 93 -7.84 -15.67 1.68
C ASP A 93 -6.89 -14.99 2.67
N ASN A 94 -7.41 -14.65 3.85
CA ASN A 94 -6.64 -13.94 4.87
C ASN A 94 -5.59 -14.80 5.59
N LYS A 95 -5.59 -16.12 5.39
CA LYS A 95 -4.61 -17.04 5.99
C LYS A 95 -3.46 -17.31 5.05
N ARG A 96 -3.75 -17.64 3.78
CA ARG A 96 -2.73 -18.05 2.81
C ARG A 96 -2.30 -16.90 1.90
N GLY A 97 -3.25 -16.02 1.55
CA GLY A 97 -3.09 -15.05 0.48
C GLY A 97 -2.90 -15.71 -0.89
N SER A 98 -3.08 -14.93 -1.94
CA SER A 98 -2.73 -15.31 -3.32
C SER A 98 -1.55 -14.47 -3.80
N ASP A 99 -0.71 -15.05 -4.64
CA ASP A 99 0.36 -14.30 -5.29
C ASP A 99 -0.22 -13.47 -6.43
N VAL A 100 0.04 -12.16 -6.39
CA VAL A 100 -0.36 -11.22 -7.44
C VAL A 100 0.85 -10.44 -7.93
N PHE A 101 0.86 -10.09 -9.22
CA PHE A 101 1.87 -9.19 -9.77
C PHE A 101 1.49 -7.74 -9.48
N CYS A 102 2.42 -7.00 -8.89
CA CYS A 102 2.29 -5.58 -8.60
C CYS A 102 3.46 -4.77 -9.19
N TRP A 103 3.25 -3.47 -9.30
CA TRP A 103 4.29 -2.50 -9.60
C TRP A 103 4.81 -1.90 -8.30
N PHE A 104 6.11 -2.02 -8.07
CA PHE A 104 6.80 -1.42 -6.94
C PHE A 104 7.18 0.02 -7.30
N ILE A 105 6.68 0.97 -6.52
CA ILE A 105 7.05 2.39 -6.61
C ILE A 105 8.28 2.62 -5.74
N HIS A 106 9.36 3.12 -6.35
CA HIS A 106 10.61 3.41 -5.66
C HIS A 106 10.59 4.75 -4.92
N ASN A 107 11.70 5.07 -4.25
CA ASN A 107 11.96 6.37 -3.63
C ASN A 107 10.83 6.84 -2.69
N SER A 108 10.37 5.92 -1.83
CA SER A 108 9.30 6.17 -0.86
C SER A 108 8.03 6.78 -1.47
N GLY A 109 7.70 6.43 -2.72
CA GLY A 109 6.49 6.92 -3.39
C GLY A 109 6.60 8.31 -4.01
N LYS A 110 7.79 8.92 -4.07
CA LYS A 110 7.97 10.27 -4.64
C LYS A 110 7.35 10.38 -6.04
N GLY A 111 6.44 11.34 -6.22
CA GLY A 111 5.72 11.58 -7.47
C GLY A 111 4.49 10.67 -7.69
N PHE A 112 4.32 9.64 -6.87
CA PHE A 112 3.10 8.82 -6.82
C PHE A 112 2.16 9.29 -5.71
N ILE A 113 2.70 9.41 -4.49
CA ILE A 113 1.99 9.97 -3.35
C ILE A 113 2.08 11.50 -3.34
N ASP A 114 1.05 12.15 -2.83
CA ASP A 114 1.07 13.60 -2.65
C ASP A 114 2.06 13.99 -1.53
N GLY A 115 2.79 15.10 -1.67
CA GLY A 115 3.75 15.55 -0.64
C GLY A 115 4.97 14.64 -0.43
N HIS A 116 5.47 14.56 0.80
CA HIS A 116 6.63 13.73 1.17
C HIS A 116 6.19 12.57 2.07
N TYR A 117 6.87 11.41 2.00
CA TYR A 117 6.43 10.21 2.71
C TYR A 117 6.36 10.38 4.24
N THR A 118 7.21 11.25 4.79
CA THR A 118 7.22 11.56 6.22
C THR A 118 5.96 12.27 6.69
N ASN A 119 5.22 12.93 5.79
CA ASN A 119 3.93 13.54 6.10
C ASN A 119 2.87 12.51 6.51
N TYR A 120 3.10 11.24 6.19
CA TYR A 120 2.21 10.12 6.52
C TYR A 120 2.69 9.30 7.71
N ILE A 121 3.79 9.70 8.36
CA ILE A 121 4.29 9.05 9.56
C ILE A 121 3.69 9.75 10.77
N VAL A 122 2.85 9.02 11.51
CA VAL A 122 2.37 9.49 12.81
C VAL A 122 3.43 9.21 13.88
N PRO A 123 3.75 10.19 14.74
CA PRO A 123 4.81 10.02 15.74
C PRO A 123 4.43 9.01 16.83
N ARG A 124 3.13 8.80 17.05
CA ARG A 124 2.56 7.86 18.02
C ARG A 124 1.27 7.27 17.47
N LEU A 125 0.96 6.05 17.88
CA LEU A 125 -0.35 5.44 17.70
C LEU A 125 -1.14 5.66 18.99
N ASP A 126 -2.28 6.35 18.89
CA ASP A 126 -3.17 6.51 20.02
C ASP A 126 -4.02 5.23 20.19
N SER A 127 -4.07 4.71 21.41
CA SER A 127 -4.92 3.59 21.78
C SER A 127 -5.88 4.04 22.86
N PHE A 128 -7.18 3.89 22.60
CA PHE A 128 -8.23 4.01 23.62
C PHE A 128 -8.42 2.70 24.39
N LEU A 129 -7.73 1.62 23.98
CA LEU A 129 -7.74 0.37 24.73
C LEU A 129 -6.84 0.51 25.97
N PRO A 130 -7.30 0.05 27.14
CA PRO A 130 -6.49 0.06 28.36
C PRO A 130 -5.22 -0.77 28.12
N LEU A 131 -4.08 -0.27 28.61
CA LEU A 131 -2.83 -1.02 28.59
C LEU A 131 -3.01 -2.29 29.44
N PRO A 132 -2.47 -3.45 29.01
CA PRO A 132 -2.43 -4.62 29.86
C PRO A 132 -1.68 -4.29 31.16
N LEU A 133 -2.22 -4.72 32.30
CA LEU A 133 -1.58 -4.65 33.62
C LEU A 133 -0.30 -5.48 33.66
#